data_AF-A0A517WSM0-F1
#
_entry.id   AF-A0A517WSM0-F1
#
_cell.length_a   1.000
_cell.length_b   1.000
_cell.length_c   1.000
_cell.angle_alpha   90.00
_cell.angle_beta   90.00
_cell.angle_gamma   90.00
#
_symmetry.space_group_name_H-M   'P 1'
#
loop_
_entity.id
_entity.type
_entity.pdbx_description
1 polymer ?
#
loop_
_entity_poly.entity_id
_entity_poly.type
_entity_poly.pdbx_seq_one_letter_code
_entity_poly.pdbx_strand_id
1 'polypeptide(L)'
;MISPINYDFEKAEPQPGHLASSLVAMISFFRGLPFFISRRPRTPLRVFCMMAFDTVHVLRYARRMPSDKLQNLALLLDFGASANDFFDKNGFSRQEYRVTRWLLERAEANVAIDEYMSRLRYLENRRPSLSGDSLQPKKIRTYRESVIRLSLGMVAATALNNLTIEDGIQATHCDEDLEMLYRIVMLCQIIDDVLDFAKDTRDGLPSFLTAHISPNQALALTLKAAMRYADLGSLPSSPYVFPFRLAMLGMLILTKVAIMFGRWRLRFYVLRNRITSITGWYASTDAHS
;
A
#
# COMPACT_ATOMS: atom_id res chain seq x y z
N MET A 1 5.72 -23.00 26.47
CA MET A 1 4.59 -23.75 25.89
C MET A 1 4.69 -23.63 24.39
N ILE A 2 5.20 -24.67 23.74
CA ILE A 2 5.37 -24.79 22.30
C ILE A 2 4.05 -25.35 21.78
N SER A 3 3.36 -24.62 20.91
CA SER A 3 2.24 -25.17 20.13
C SER A 3 2.79 -25.61 18.77
N PRO A 4 2.50 -26.84 18.32
CA PRO A 4 3.06 -27.38 17.09
C PRO A 4 2.32 -26.76 15.91
N ILE A 5 3.05 -26.02 15.07
CA ILE A 5 2.65 -25.90 13.67
C ILE A 5 2.79 -27.32 13.13
N ASN A 6 1.66 -27.98 12.92
CA ASN A 6 1.58 -29.28 12.29
C ASN A 6 2.05 -29.08 10.84
N TYR A 7 3.36 -29.14 10.62
CA TYR A 7 3.96 -29.33 9.32
C TYR A 7 3.66 -30.78 8.92
N ASP A 8 2.42 -31.03 8.51
CA ASP A 8 2.16 -32.17 7.64
C ASP A 8 3.02 -31.94 6.41
N PHE A 9 4.07 -32.76 6.27
CA PHE A 9 4.87 -32.89 5.06
C PHE A 9 3.98 -33.48 3.96
N GLU A 10 3.02 -32.69 3.47
CA GLU A 10 2.58 -32.84 2.08
C GLU A 10 3.85 -32.73 1.24
N LYS A 11 4.09 -33.75 0.39
CA LYS A 11 5.19 -33.76 -0.58
C LYS A 11 5.30 -32.36 -1.18
N ALA A 12 6.41 -31.68 -0.92
CA ALA A 12 6.67 -30.37 -1.49
C ALA A 12 6.58 -30.51 -3.02
N GLU A 13 5.47 -30.04 -3.59
CA GLU A 13 5.35 -29.92 -5.03
C GLU A 13 6.53 -29.08 -5.52
N PRO A 14 7.16 -29.44 -6.65
CA PRO A 14 8.30 -28.71 -7.15
C PRO A 14 7.92 -27.24 -7.34
N GLN A 15 8.61 -26.34 -6.64
CA GLN A 15 8.34 -24.92 -6.76
C GLN A 15 8.49 -24.47 -8.22
N PRO A 16 7.55 -23.67 -8.74
CA PRO A 16 7.60 -23.26 -10.14
C PRO A 16 8.87 -22.45 -10.43
N GLY A 17 9.57 -22.81 -11.50
CA GLY A 17 10.71 -22.04 -12.00
C GLY A 17 10.30 -20.66 -12.52
N HIS A 18 11.28 -19.78 -12.81
CA HIS A 18 11.05 -18.39 -13.23
C HIS A 18 10.04 -18.21 -14.37
N LEU A 19 10.09 -19.08 -15.38
CA LEU A 19 9.19 -19.01 -16.54
C LEU A 19 7.77 -19.39 -16.17
N ALA A 20 7.59 -20.43 -15.35
CA ALA A 20 6.28 -20.87 -14.90
C ALA A 20 5.64 -19.82 -13.99
N SER A 21 6.39 -19.25 -13.04
CA SER A 21 5.87 -18.20 -12.15
C SER A 21 5.50 -16.92 -12.92
N SER A 22 6.30 -16.54 -13.92
CA SER A 22 5.99 -15.41 -14.80
C SER A 22 4.73 -15.65 -15.63
N LEU A 23 4.55 -16.87 -16.16
CA LEU A 23 3.35 -17.23 -16.91
C LEU A 23 2.10 -17.17 -16.03
N VAL A 24 2.18 -17.66 -14.79
CA VAL A 24 1.09 -17.56 -13.80
C VAL A 24 0.73 -16.10 -13.53
N ALA A 25 1.74 -15.24 -13.35
CA ALA A 25 1.51 -13.80 -13.15
C ALA A 25 0.83 -13.15 -14.37
N MET A 26 1.27 -13.47 -15.59
CA MET A 26 0.63 -12.97 -16.82
C MET A 26 -0.82 -13.44 -16.94
N ILE A 27 -1.10 -14.70 -16.69
CA ILE A 27 -2.48 -15.23 -16.74
C ILE A 27 -3.36 -14.52 -15.72
N SER A 28 -2.86 -14.33 -14.49
CA SER A 28 -3.58 -13.63 -13.42
C SER A 28 -3.82 -12.16 -13.78
N PHE A 29 -2.85 -11.52 -14.43
CA PHE A 29 -2.99 -10.16 -14.97
C PHE A 29 -4.11 -10.07 -16.02
N PHE A 30 -4.12 -10.95 -17.03
CA PHE A 30 -5.17 -10.95 -18.04
C PHE A 30 -6.55 -11.22 -17.45
N ARG A 31 -6.64 -12.09 -16.43
CA ARG A 31 -7.88 -12.38 -15.72
C ARG A 31 -8.41 -11.21 -14.91
N GLY A 32 -7.52 -10.33 -14.43
CA GLY A 32 -7.90 -9.12 -13.72
C GLY A 32 -8.31 -7.97 -14.64
N LEU A 33 -8.04 -8.02 -15.95
CA LEU A 33 -8.37 -6.92 -16.88
C LEU A 33 -9.85 -6.49 -16.87
N PRO A 34 -10.83 -7.41 -16.83
CA PRO A 34 -12.24 -7.02 -16.74
C PRO A 34 -12.55 -6.15 -15.52
N PHE A 35 -11.74 -6.23 -14.45
CA PHE A 35 -11.93 -5.43 -13.25
C PHE A 35 -11.47 -3.97 -13.38
N PHE A 36 -10.77 -3.60 -14.45
CA PHE A 36 -10.55 -2.18 -14.79
C PHE A 36 -11.80 -1.52 -15.37
N ILE A 37 -12.69 -2.31 -15.96
CA ILE A 37 -13.93 -1.84 -16.59
C ILE A 37 -15.12 -2.01 -15.63
N SER A 38 -15.00 -2.90 -14.64
CA SER A 38 -16.00 -3.06 -13.60
C SER A 38 -16.05 -1.84 -12.68
N ARG A 39 -17.17 -1.69 -11.94
CA ARG A 39 -17.30 -0.65 -10.90
C ARG A 39 -16.45 -0.93 -9.65
N ARG A 40 -15.89 -2.14 -9.50
CA ARG A 40 -15.16 -2.58 -8.31
C ARG A 40 -14.01 -3.54 -8.66
N PRO A 41 -12.81 -3.38 -8.09
CA PRO A 41 -12.46 -2.34 -7.14
C PRO A 41 -12.23 -0.99 -7.84
N ARG A 42 -12.46 0.11 -7.12
CA ARG A 42 -12.58 1.45 -7.77
C ARG A 42 -11.29 2.05 -8.30
N THR A 43 -10.13 1.52 -7.92
CA THR A 43 -8.84 2.08 -8.32
C THR A 43 -7.97 1.04 -9.02
N PRO A 44 -7.18 1.45 -10.03
CA PRO A 44 -6.23 0.56 -10.70
C PRO A 44 -5.29 -0.16 -9.73
N LEU A 45 -4.85 0.50 -8.66
CA LEU A 45 -3.97 -0.08 -7.66
C LEU A 45 -4.62 -1.27 -6.93
N ARG A 46 -5.92 -1.19 -6.63
CA ARG A 46 -6.67 -2.30 -6.01
C ARG A 46 -6.84 -3.46 -6.99
N VAL A 47 -7.05 -3.18 -8.27
CA VAL A 47 -7.07 -4.21 -9.32
C VAL A 47 -5.74 -4.95 -9.39
N PHE A 48 -4.61 -4.24 -9.36
CA PHE A 48 -3.28 -4.85 -9.32
C PHE A 48 -3.05 -5.67 -8.05
N CYS A 49 -3.51 -5.18 -6.88
CA CYS A 49 -3.44 -5.93 -5.63
C CYS A 49 -4.18 -7.26 -5.74
N MET A 50 -5.40 -7.25 -6.29
CA MET A 50 -6.19 -8.46 -6.53
C MET A 50 -5.49 -9.43 -7.49
N MET A 51 -4.92 -8.95 -8.60
CA MET A 51 -4.12 -9.79 -9.52
C MET A 51 -2.90 -10.41 -8.84
N ALA A 52 -2.25 -9.66 -7.94
CA ALA A 52 -1.11 -10.14 -7.19
C ALA A 52 -1.51 -11.26 -6.23
N PHE A 53 -2.64 -11.12 -5.52
CA PHE A 53 -3.17 -12.20 -4.66
C PHE A 53 -3.68 -13.40 -5.45
N ASP A 54 -4.23 -13.21 -6.67
CA ASP A 54 -4.55 -14.33 -7.57
C ASP A 54 -3.28 -15.09 -7.98
N THR A 55 -2.22 -14.35 -8.32
CA THR A 55 -0.90 -14.91 -8.64
C THR A 55 -0.36 -15.73 -7.47
N VAL A 56 -0.33 -15.16 -6.25
CA VAL A 56 0.11 -15.87 -5.04
C VAL A 56 -0.72 -17.13 -4.81
N HIS A 57 -2.04 -17.04 -4.95
CA HIS A 57 -2.93 -18.18 -4.76
C HIS A 57 -2.61 -19.33 -5.73
N VAL A 58 -2.39 -19.03 -7.01
CA VAL A 58 -2.02 -20.04 -8.01
C VAL A 58 -0.64 -20.63 -7.73
N LEU A 59 0.33 -19.80 -7.32
CA LEU A 59 1.67 -20.27 -6.98
C LEU A 59 1.69 -21.19 -5.74
N ARG A 60 0.84 -20.93 -4.75
CA ARG A 60 0.79 -21.70 -3.49
C ARG A 60 -0.04 -22.98 -3.59
N TYR A 61 -1.11 -22.99 -4.38
CA TYR A 61 -2.07 -24.09 -4.38
C TYR A 61 -2.20 -24.80 -5.73
N ALA A 62 -1.40 -24.42 -6.73
CA ALA A 62 -1.45 -24.92 -8.12
C ALA A 62 -2.85 -24.83 -8.77
N ARG A 63 -3.75 -24.03 -8.20
CA ARG A 63 -5.15 -23.87 -8.65
C ARG A 63 -5.51 -22.40 -8.71
N ARG A 64 -6.44 -22.08 -9.61
CA ARG A 64 -6.93 -20.70 -9.76
C ARG A 64 -7.79 -20.31 -8.58
N MET A 65 -7.71 -19.04 -8.20
CA MET A 65 -8.63 -18.51 -7.21
C MET A 65 -10.08 -18.54 -7.75
N PRO A 66 -11.04 -19.08 -7.00
CA PRO A 66 -12.44 -19.04 -7.39
C PRO A 66 -12.95 -17.62 -7.67
N SER A 67 -13.87 -17.46 -8.62
CA SER A 67 -14.35 -16.13 -9.07
C SER A 67 -15.13 -15.37 -8.00
N ASP A 68 -15.91 -16.09 -7.18
CA ASP A 68 -16.56 -15.59 -5.97
C ASP A 68 -15.53 -15.06 -4.96
N LYS A 69 -14.42 -15.78 -4.74
CA LYS A 69 -13.34 -15.32 -3.88
C LYS A 69 -12.67 -14.06 -4.43
N LEU A 70 -12.43 -13.95 -5.74
CA LEU A 70 -11.95 -12.70 -6.35
C LEU A 70 -12.91 -11.53 -6.13
N GLN A 71 -14.22 -11.75 -6.27
CA GLN A 71 -15.22 -10.72 -6.01
C GLN A 71 -15.18 -10.28 -4.54
N ASN A 72 -15.05 -11.22 -3.61
CA ASN A 72 -14.90 -10.91 -2.18
C ASN A 72 -13.63 -10.10 -1.90
N LEU A 73 -12.51 -10.40 -2.56
CA LEU A 73 -11.30 -9.59 -2.46
C LEU A 73 -11.50 -8.17 -2.99
N ALA A 74 -12.17 -8.01 -4.13
CA ALA A 74 -12.49 -6.68 -4.66
C ALA A 74 -13.35 -5.88 -3.67
N LEU A 75 -14.34 -6.52 -3.04
CA LEU A 75 -15.18 -5.91 -1.99
C LEU A 75 -14.35 -5.52 -0.76
N LEU A 76 -13.44 -6.38 -0.31
CA LEU A 76 -12.57 -6.11 0.84
C LEU A 76 -11.59 -4.96 0.58
N LEU A 77 -11.03 -4.86 -0.62
CA LEU A 77 -10.14 -3.77 -1.00
C LEU A 77 -10.89 -2.43 -1.04
N ASP A 78 -12.13 -2.41 -1.52
CA ASP A 78 -12.99 -1.21 -1.44
C ASP A 78 -13.43 -0.90 0.00
N PHE A 79 -13.66 -1.93 0.82
CA PHE A 79 -13.99 -1.76 2.23
C PHE A 79 -12.83 -1.14 3.02
N GLY A 80 -11.61 -1.67 2.87
CA GLY A 80 -10.42 -1.13 3.54
C GLY A 80 -10.16 0.33 3.19
N ALA A 81 -10.37 0.71 1.93
CA ALA A 81 -10.30 2.10 1.54
C ALA A 81 -11.39 2.98 2.18
N SER A 82 -12.65 2.52 2.16
CA SER A 82 -13.74 3.24 2.81
C SER A 82 -13.56 3.33 4.33
N ALA A 83 -12.91 2.35 4.95
CA ALA A 83 -12.53 2.37 6.35
C ALA A 83 -11.43 3.40 6.64
N ASN A 84 -10.43 3.53 5.77
CA ASN A 84 -9.43 4.59 5.88
C ASN A 84 -10.08 5.98 5.73
N ASP A 85 -10.93 6.18 4.73
CA ASP A 85 -11.66 7.44 4.51
C ASP A 85 -12.48 7.85 5.75
N PHE A 86 -13.06 6.86 6.46
CA PHE A 86 -13.80 7.09 7.71
C PHE A 86 -12.93 7.74 8.79
N PHE A 87 -11.66 7.32 8.93
CA PHE A 87 -10.74 7.88 9.91
C PHE A 87 -10.08 9.18 9.45
N ASP A 88 -9.89 9.35 8.14
CA ASP A 88 -9.31 10.56 7.54
C ASP A 88 -10.30 11.73 7.48
N LYS A 89 -11.59 11.50 7.78
CA LYS A 89 -12.69 12.50 7.84
C LYS A 89 -12.95 13.26 6.54
N ASN A 90 -12.26 12.93 5.45
CA ASN A 90 -12.41 13.50 4.12
C ASN A 90 -12.83 12.42 3.12
N GLY A 91 -13.84 12.70 2.30
CA GLY A 91 -14.27 11.77 1.24
C GLY A 91 -15.07 10.54 1.71
N PHE A 92 -15.31 10.37 3.01
CA PHE A 92 -16.08 9.24 3.52
C PHE A 92 -17.55 9.25 3.06
N SER A 93 -17.93 8.23 2.29
CA SER A 93 -19.33 7.98 1.95
C SER A 93 -19.94 6.91 2.85
N ARG A 94 -20.82 7.34 3.78
CA ARG A 94 -21.54 6.44 4.70
C ARG A 94 -22.41 5.42 3.96
N GLN A 95 -23.00 5.82 2.83
CA GLN A 95 -23.82 4.92 2.02
C GLN A 95 -22.96 3.82 1.40
N GLU A 96 -21.82 4.17 0.82
CA GLU A 96 -20.93 3.21 0.18
C GLU A 96 -20.29 2.26 1.18
N TYR A 97 -19.92 2.76 2.35
CA TYR A 97 -19.45 1.94 3.47
C TYR A 97 -20.50 0.90 3.86
N ARG A 98 -21.75 1.32 4.07
CA ARG A 98 -22.85 0.42 4.44
C ARG A 98 -23.13 -0.63 3.38
N VAL A 99 -23.17 -0.23 2.10
CA VAL A 99 -23.40 -1.18 1.00
C VAL A 99 -22.28 -2.21 0.91
N THR A 100 -21.03 -1.78 1.01
CA THR A 100 -19.88 -2.70 0.93
C THR A 100 -19.85 -3.63 2.14
N ARG A 101 -20.11 -3.11 3.35
CA ARG A 101 -20.22 -3.92 4.56
C ARG A 101 -21.32 -4.97 4.45
N TRP A 102 -22.51 -4.60 3.98
CA TRP A 102 -23.61 -5.54 3.75
C TRP A 102 -23.28 -6.62 2.72
N LEU A 103 -22.57 -6.28 1.64
CA LEU A 103 -22.13 -7.27 0.65
C LEU A 103 -21.13 -8.27 1.25
N LEU A 104 -20.22 -7.79 2.10
CA LEU A 104 -19.28 -8.65 2.81
C LEU A 104 -19.94 -9.48 3.92
N GLU A 105 -20.99 -8.95 4.56
CA GLU A 105 -21.84 -9.69 5.50
C GLU A 105 -22.47 -10.91 4.83
N ARG A 106 -22.96 -10.75 3.59
CA ARG A 106 -23.51 -11.85 2.78
C ARG A 106 -22.46 -12.85 2.32
N ALA A 107 -21.20 -12.45 2.30
CA ALA A 107 -20.06 -13.32 1.99
C ALA A 107 -19.46 -13.96 3.27
N GLU A 108 -20.17 -13.88 4.41
CA GLU A 108 -19.77 -14.46 5.70
C GLU A 108 -18.44 -13.91 6.26
N ALA A 109 -18.02 -12.72 5.81
CA ALA A 109 -16.74 -12.11 6.21
C ALA A 109 -16.82 -11.26 7.50
N ASN A 110 -17.93 -11.34 8.25
CA ASN A 110 -18.24 -10.45 9.38
C ASN A 110 -17.18 -10.44 10.47
N VAL A 111 -16.78 -11.63 10.90
CA VAL A 111 -15.81 -11.79 11.99
C VAL A 111 -14.48 -11.13 11.62
N ALA A 112 -14.01 -11.37 10.39
CA ALA A 112 -12.77 -10.76 9.89
C ALA A 112 -12.88 -9.23 9.75
N ILE A 113 -14.02 -8.73 9.28
CA ILE A 113 -14.27 -7.28 9.16
C ILE A 113 -14.26 -6.60 10.52
N ASP A 114 -14.94 -7.19 11.51
CA ASP A 114 -15.03 -6.61 12.85
C ASP A 114 -13.67 -6.64 13.56
N GLU A 115 -12.91 -7.72 13.39
CA GLU A 115 -11.52 -7.80 13.85
C GLU A 115 -10.65 -6.73 13.17
N TYR A 116 -10.71 -6.60 11.85
CA TYR A 116 -9.98 -5.58 11.09
C TYR A 116 -10.32 -4.17 11.57
N MET A 117 -11.61 -3.84 11.71
CA MET A 117 -12.05 -2.52 12.16
C MET A 117 -11.63 -2.21 13.59
N SER A 118 -11.64 -3.21 14.48
CA SER A 118 -11.16 -3.08 15.86
C SER A 118 -9.66 -2.76 15.90
N ARG A 119 -8.85 -3.53 15.16
CA ARG A 119 -7.40 -3.32 15.07
C ARG A 119 -7.04 -2.01 14.37
N LEU A 120 -7.76 -1.65 13.31
CA LEU A 120 -7.55 -0.38 12.60
C LEU A 120 -7.85 0.79 13.53
N ARG A 121 -8.99 0.76 14.25
CA ARG A 121 -9.32 1.78 15.27
C ARG A 121 -8.22 1.92 16.31
N TYR A 122 -7.63 0.82 16.76
CA TYR A 122 -6.52 0.86 17.71
C TYR A 122 -5.29 1.58 17.15
N LEU A 123 -4.93 1.31 15.89
CA LEU A 123 -3.84 2.03 15.21
C LEU A 123 -4.17 3.51 15.03
N GLU A 124 -5.40 3.81 14.65
CA GLU A 124 -5.88 5.16 14.37
C GLU A 124 -5.95 6.04 15.63
N ASN A 125 -6.33 5.46 16.76
CA ASN A 125 -6.27 6.13 18.07
C ASN A 125 -4.82 6.48 18.50
N ARG A 126 -3.81 5.88 17.85
CA ARG A 126 -2.38 6.11 18.08
C ARG A 126 -1.69 6.77 16.90
N ARG A 127 -2.48 7.31 15.96
CA ARG A 127 -1.99 8.02 14.78
C ARG A 127 -1.00 9.12 15.22
N PRO A 128 0.23 9.16 14.68
CA PRO A 128 1.20 10.17 15.04
C PRO A 128 0.74 11.55 14.55
N SER A 129 0.93 12.57 15.39
CA SER A 129 0.72 13.97 15.00
C SER A 129 1.83 14.45 14.05
N LEU A 130 1.62 15.58 13.36
CA LEU A 130 2.63 16.21 12.50
C LEU A 130 3.66 17.06 13.27
N SER A 131 3.89 16.80 14.57
CA SER A 131 4.82 17.61 15.37
C SER A 131 6.25 17.55 14.80
N GLY A 132 7.00 18.66 14.81
CA GLY A 132 8.33 18.76 14.18
C GLY A 132 9.47 17.99 14.86
N ASP A 133 9.19 16.96 15.67
CA ASP A 133 10.20 16.28 16.47
C ASP A 133 11.04 15.31 15.63
N SER A 134 12.33 15.16 15.98
CA SER A 134 13.28 14.30 15.25
C SER A 134 12.91 12.81 15.20
N LEU A 135 12.05 12.34 16.11
CA LEU A 135 11.54 10.97 16.15
C LEU A 135 10.33 10.73 15.24
N GLN A 136 9.70 11.80 14.72
CA GLN A 136 8.47 11.62 13.92
C GLN A 136 8.60 10.75 12.69
N PRO A 137 9.70 10.83 11.90
CA PRO A 137 9.83 10.02 10.70
C PRO A 137 9.77 8.53 11.00
N LYS A 138 10.31 8.11 12.15
CA LYS A 138 10.24 6.73 12.61
C LYS A 138 8.82 6.36 13.04
N LYS A 139 8.13 7.22 13.80
CA LYS A 139 6.76 6.97 14.26
C LYS A 139 5.77 6.86 13.10
N ILE A 140 5.81 7.82 12.17
CA ILE A 140 4.98 7.85 10.97
C ILE A 140 5.22 6.60 10.14
N ARG A 141 6.49 6.25 9.90
CA ARG A 141 6.82 5.01 9.21
C ARG A 141 6.23 3.80 9.92
N THR A 142 6.48 3.60 11.21
CA THR A 142 5.95 2.44 11.95
C THR A 142 4.43 2.37 11.87
N TYR A 143 3.74 3.50 12.03
CA TYR A 143 2.29 3.58 11.86
C TYR A 143 1.85 3.13 10.46
N ARG A 144 2.44 3.68 9.39
CA ARG A 144 2.11 3.35 8.00
C ARG A 144 2.39 1.87 7.70
N GLU A 145 3.52 1.35 8.15
CA GLU A 145 3.85 -0.07 8.03
C GLU A 145 2.81 -0.95 8.73
N SER A 146 2.38 -0.61 9.95
CA SER A 146 1.34 -1.35 10.67
C SER A 146 -0.02 -1.32 9.98
N VAL A 147 -0.46 -0.18 9.45
CA VAL A 147 -1.73 -0.06 8.72
C VAL A 147 -1.72 -0.89 7.43
N ILE A 148 -0.61 -0.85 6.68
CA ILE A 148 -0.46 -1.65 5.46
C ILE A 148 -0.41 -3.14 5.77
N ARG A 149 0.32 -3.55 6.81
CA ARG A 149 0.38 -4.97 7.22
C ARG A 149 -0.98 -5.48 7.69
N LEU A 150 -1.73 -4.69 8.45
CA LEU A 150 -3.10 -5.04 8.84
C LEU A 150 -4.00 -5.22 7.61
N SER A 151 -3.93 -4.29 6.66
CA SER A 151 -4.73 -4.33 5.43
C SER A 151 -4.37 -5.53 4.54
N LEU A 152 -3.07 -5.78 4.35
CA LEU A 152 -2.59 -6.95 3.60
C LEU A 152 -2.90 -8.25 4.34
N GLY A 153 -2.81 -8.28 5.67
CA GLY A 153 -3.15 -9.44 6.49
C GLY A 153 -4.62 -9.84 6.35
N MET A 154 -5.54 -8.87 6.34
CA MET A 154 -6.96 -9.12 6.06
C MET A 154 -7.18 -9.70 4.64
N VAL A 155 -6.51 -9.13 3.64
CA VAL A 155 -6.62 -9.59 2.25
C VAL A 155 -6.01 -10.99 2.10
N ALA A 156 -4.85 -11.25 2.72
CA ALA A 156 -4.20 -12.56 2.76
C ALA A 156 -5.07 -13.61 3.44
N ALA A 157 -5.66 -13.29 4.60
CA ALA A 157 -6.58 -14.16 5.33
C ALA A 157 -7.76 -14.62 4.46
N THR A 158 -8.25 -13.75 3.58
CA THR A 158 -9.35 -14.09 2.67
C THR A 158 -8.85 -14.83 1.42
N ALA A 159 -7.72 -14.39 0.85
CA ALA A 159 -7.18 -14.92 -0.39
C ALA A 159 -6.59 -16.33 -0.21
N LEU A 160 -5.91 -16.57 0.91
CA LEU A 160 -5.13 -17.76 1.20
C LEU A 160 -5.82 -18.50 2.35
N ASN A 161 -6.45 -19.63 2.02
CA ASN A 161 -7.37 -20.33 2.92
C ASN A 161 -6.75 -20.60 4.31
N ASN A 162 -7.60 -20.62 5.34
CA ASN A 162 -7.27 -21.03 6.72
C ASN A 162 -6.26 -20.13 7.45
N LEU A 163 -6.18 -18.86 7.09
CA LEU A 163 -5.39 -17.88 7.83
C LEU A 163 -6.31 -16.95 8.61
N THR A 164 -5.97 -16.69 9.87
CA THR A 164 -6.51 -15.54 10.61
C THR A 164 -5.87 -14.24 10.11
N ILE A 165 -6.40 -13.08 10.50
CA ILE A 165 -5.76 -11.79 10.20
C ILE A 165 -4.36 -11.72 10.80
N GLU A 166 -4.16 -12.32 11.99
CA GLU A 166 -2.84 -12.39 12.62
C GLU A 166 -1.86 -13.21 11.79
N ASP A 167 -2.26 -14.39 11.31
CA ASP A 167 -1.41 -15.22 10.45
C ASP A 167 -1.08 -14.48 9.16
N GLY A 168 -2.05 -13.77 8.58
CA GLY A 168 -1.84 -12.91 7.41
C GLY A 168 -0.83 -11.78 7.68
N ILE A 169 -0.91 -11.12 8.84
CA ILE A 169 0.06 -10.09 9.25
C ILE A 169 1.44 -10.72 9.42
N GLN A 170 1.56 -11.83 10.13
CA GLN A 170 2.83 -12.53 10.34
C GLN A 170 3.44 -12.97 9.00
N ALA A 171 2.63 -13.45 8.07
CA ALA A 171 3.09 -13.86 6.75
C ALA A 171 3.68 -12.68 5.94
N THR A 172 3.23 -11.44 6.15
CA THR A 172 3.89 -10.27 5.54
C THR A 172 5.31 -10.02 6.06
N HIS A 173 5.73 -10.67 7.15
CA HIS A 173 7.09 -10.62 7.69
C HIS A 173 7.95 -11.83 7.32
N CYS A 174 7.34 -12.99 7.16
CA CYS A 174 8.05 -14.27 7.10
C CYS A 174 7.94 -14.97 5.73
N ASP A 175 6.87 -14.73 4.99
CA ASP A 175 6.64 -15.37 3.69
C ASP A 175 7.15 -14.46 2.57
N GLU A 176 8.01 -14.99 1.70
CA GLU A 176 8.77 -14.17 0.74
C GLU A 176 7.86 -13.44 -0.26
N ASP A 177 6.77 -14.08 -0.71
CA ASP A 177 5.78 -13.49 -1.61
C ASP A 177 4.99 -12.37 -0.95
N LEU A 178 4.46 -12.58 0.27
CA LEU A 178 3.69 -11.57 1.00
C LEU A 178 4.57 -10.43 1.52
N GLU A 179 5.81 -10.71 1.89
CA GLU A 179 6.80 -9.67 2.20
C GLU A 179 7.09 -8.81 0.96
N MET A 180 7.20 -9.42 -0.24
CA MET A 180 7.35 -8.67 -1.48
C MET A 180 6.13 -7.82 -1.81
N LEU A 181 4.91 -8.36 -1.65
CA LEU A 181 3.69 -7.57 -1.83
C LEU A 181 3.64 -6.39 -0.86
N TYR A 182 3.98 -6.61 0.40
CA TYR A 182 4.12 -5.54 1.39
C TYR A 182 5.10 -4.46 0.93
N ARG A 183 6.29 -4.84 0.49
CA ARG A 183 7.31 -3.88 0.01
C ARG A 183 6.84 -3.11 -1.22
N ILE A 184 6.18 -3.77 -2.18
CA ILE A 184 5.58 -3.14 -3.36
C ILE A 184 4.52 -2.12 -2.94
N VAL A 185 3.62 -2.47 -2.02
CA VAL A 185 2.59 -1.56 -1.52
C VAL A 185 3.21 -0.37 -0.79
N MET A 186 4.28 -0.56 -0.01
CA MET A 186 5.00 0.55 0.61
C MET A 186 5.62 1.51 -0.41
N LEU A 187 6.14 1.01 -1.55
CA LEU A 187 6.60 1.86 -2.64
C LEU A 187 5.44 2.63 -3.29
N CYS A 188 4.28 1.99 -3.48
CA CYS A 188 3.08 2.69 -3.95
C CYS A 188 2.66 3.80 -3.00
N GLN A 189 2.67 3.56 -1.68
CA GLN A 189 2.36 4.59 -0.67
C GLN A 189 3.35 5.75 -0.73
N ILE A 190 4.64 5.49 -0.95
CA ILE A 190 5.62 6.57 -1.10
C ILE A 190 5.33 7.42 -2.36
N ILE A 191 4.94 6.80 -3.48
CA ILE A 191 4.55 7.53 -4.68
C ILE A 191 3.33 8.40 -4.39
N ASP A 192 2.32 7.84 -3.74
CA ASP A 192 1.08 8.52 -3.36
C ASP A 192 1.40 9.75 -2.49
N ASP A 193 2.19 9.57 -1.42
CA ASP A 193 2.62 10.64 -0.52
C ASP A 193 3.33 11.79 -1.26
N VAL A 194 4.12 11.47 -2.30
CA VAL A 194 4.81 12.47 -3.12
C VAL A 194 3.86 13.26 -4.00
N LEU A 195 2.87 12.59 -4.59
CA LEU A 195 1.89 13.23 -5.47
C LEU A 195 0.87 14.04 -4.67
N ASP A 196 0.43 13.51 -3.53
CA ASP A 196 -0.61 14.06 -2.66
C ASP A 196 -0.07 14.91 -1.50
N PHE A 197 1.23 15.18 -1.45
CA PHE A 197 1.88 15.96 -0.39
C PHE A 197 1.12 17.23 0.04
N ALA A 198 0.64 18.02 -0.94
CA ALA A 198 -0.06 19.27 -0.67
C ALA A 198 -1.46 19.06 -0.05
N LYS A 199 -2.10 17.93 -0.36
CA LYS A 199 -3.38 17.51 0.21
C LYS A 199 -3.16 16.95 1.61
N ASP A 200 -2.22 16.02 1.79
CA ASP A 200 -1.88 15.44 3.09
C ASP A 200 -1.49 16.51 4.11
N THR A 201 -0.70 17.50 3.69
CA THR A 201 -0.31 18.62 4.54
C THR A 201 -1.52 19.44 4.99
N ARG A 202 -2.47 19.69 4.09
CA ARG A 202 -3.70 20.44 4.40
C ARG A 202 -4.61 19.68 5.36
N ASP A 203 -4.69 18.37 5.16
CA ASP A 203 -5.58 17.49 5.90
C ASP A 203 -4.94 17.00 7.21
N GLY A 204 -3.69 17.36 7.47
CA GLY A 204 -2.97 16.96 8.67
C GLY A 204 -2.62 15.47 8.71
N LEU A 205 -2.51 14.82 7.55
CA LEU A 205 -2.31 13.37 7.43
C LEU A 205 -0.82 13.00 7.57
N PRO A 206 -0.49 11.98 8.39
CA PRO A 206 0.88 11.51 8.54
C PRO A 206 1.35 10.74 7.30
N SER A 207 2.37 11.27 6.64
CA SER A 207 2.96 10.73 5.42
C SER A 207 4.49 10.82 5.50
N PHE A 208 5.18 10.10 4.63
CA PHE A 208 6.65 10.13 4.57
C PHE A 208 7.19 11.56 4.33
N LEU A 209 6.38 12.44 3.73
CA LEU A 209 6.76 13.83 3.47
C LEU A 209 6.30 14.83 4.53
N THR A 210 5.20 14.57 5.24
CA THR A 210 4.71 15.47 6.30
C THR A 210 5.45 15.32 7.63
N ALA A 211 6.34 14.33 7.75
CA ALA A 211 7.09 13.99 8.96
C ALA A 211 8.29 14.90 9.32
N HIS A 212 8.49 16.03 8.63
CA HIS A 212 9.79 16.71 8.62
C HIS A 212 9.74 18.24 8.68
N ILE A 213 10.83 18.81 9.21
CA ILE A 213 11.02 20.26 9.39
C ILE A 213 11.26 20.97 8.04
N SER A 214 11.85 20.28 7.04
CA SER A 214 12.09 20.86 5.72
C SER A 214 11.74 19.90 4.56
N PRO A 215 11.21 20.42 3.42
CA PRO A 215 10.85 19.59 2.27
C PRO A 215 12.00 18.80 1.65
N ASN A 216 13.22 19.37 1.63
CA ASN A 216 14.40 18.69 1.08
C ASN A 216 14.82 17.50 1.95
N GLN A 217 14.81 17.67 3.27
CA GLN A 217 15.08 16.59 4.22
C GLN A 217 14.01 15.50 4.11
N ALA A 218 12.75 15.89 3.95
CA ALA A 218 11.63 14.97 3.76
C ALA A 218 11.83 14.07 2.54
N LEU A 219 12.16 14.66 1.39
CA LEU A 219 12.42 13.91 0.17
C LEU A 219 13.65 13.00 0.27
N ALA A 220 14.71 13.43 0.97
CA ALA A 220 15.89 12.59 1.19
C ALA A 220 15.58 11.36 2.04
N LEU A 221 14.80 11.54 3.11
CA LEU A 221 14.39 10.45 4.00
C LEU A 221 13.35 9.53 3.35
N THR A 222 12.45 10.09 2.55
CA THR A 222 11.51 9.33 1.71
C THR A 222 12.25 8.47 0.69
N LEU A 223 13.28 9.01 0.01
CA LEU A 223 14.13 8.24 -0.89
C LEU A 223 14.87 7.12 -0.16
N LYS A 224 15.41 7.40 1.04
CA LYS A 224 16.06 6.38 1.87
C LYS A 224 15.09 5.27 2.27
N ALA A 225 13.85 5.61 2.61
CA ALA A 225 12.80 4.63 2.90
C ALA A 225 12.48 3.78 1.66
N ALA A 226 12.27 4.40 0.50
CA ALA A 226 12.02 3.69 -0.77
C ALA A 226 13.15 2.70 -1.10
N MET A 227 14.41 3.14 -0.98
CA MET A 227 15.57 2.27 -1.20
C MET A 227 15.59 1.08 -0.23
N ARG A 228 15.16 1.25 1.02
CA ARG A 228 15.06 0.16 1.98
C ARG A 228 13.96 -0.85 1.62
N TYR A 229 12.81 -0.40 1.14
CA TYR A 229 11.75 -1.32 0.73
C TYR A 229 12.10 -2.08 -0.55
N ALA A 230 12.84 -1.45 -1.46
CA ALA A 230 13.29 -2.06 -2.71
C ALA A 230 14.60 -2.87 -2.59
N ASP A 231 15.13 -3.06 -1.38
CA ASP A 231 16.37 -3.80 -1.18
C ASP A 231 16.16 -5.31 -1.38
N LEU A 232 16.44 -5.77 -2.59
CA LEU A 232 16.35 -7.18 -2.99
C LEU A 232 17.40 -8.05 -2.30
N GLY A 233 18.51 -7.50 -1.81
CA GLY A 233 19.58 -8.27 -1.15
C GLY A 233 19.14 -8.87 0.19
N SER A 234 18.08 -8.33 0.78
CA SER A 234 17.47 -8.82 2.01
C SER A 234 16.40 -9.89 1.81
N LEU A 235 16.05 -10.23 0.56
CA LEU A 235 14.99 -11.18 0.24
C LEU A 235 15.56 -12.50 -0.30
N PRO A 236 14.94 -13.65 0.03
CA PRO A 236 15.36 -14.92 -0.53
C PRO A 236 15.21 -14.96 -2.05
N SER A 237 16.12 -15.69 -2.72
CA SER A 237 16.23 -15.77 -4.19
C SER A 237 15.44 -16.87 -4.85
N SER A 238 14.29 -17.19 -4.28
CA SER A 238 13.48 -18.25 -4.81
C SER A 238 12.89 -17.91 -6.19
N PRO A 239 12.83 -18.87 -7.13
CA PRO A 239 12.34 -18.61 -8.48
C PRO A 239 10.82 -18.32 -8.56
N TYR A 240 10.03 -18.73 -7.57
CA TYR A 240 8.58 -18.53 -7.61
C TYR A 240 8.15 -17.07 -7.45
N VAL A 241 8.99 -16.24 -6.83
CA VAL A 241 8.74 -14.80 -6.57
C VAL A 241 9.32 -13.87 -7.63
N PHE A 242 9.91 -14.42 -8.69
CA PHE A 242 10.47 -13.66 -9.80
C PHE A 242 9.55 -12.56 -10.38
N PRO A 243 8.24 -12.80 -10.67
CA PRO A 243 7.37 -11.73 -11.16
C PRO A 243 7.24 -10.55 -10.18
N PHE A 244 7.23 -10.81 -8.86
CA PHE A 244 7.17 -9.76 -7.85
C PHE A 244 8.49 -8.98 -7.76
N ARG A 245 9.64 -9.62 -8.01
CA ARG A 245 10.93 -8.93 -8.10
C ARG A 245 10.98 -7.95 -9.27
N LEU A 246 10.47 -8.35 -10.44
CA LEU A 246 10.33 -7.45 -11.59
C LEU A 246 9.38 -6.29 -11.29
N ALA A 247 8.23 -6.57 -10.68
CA ALA A 247 7.30 -5.55 -10.25
C ALA A 247 7.94 -4.56 -9.26
N MET A 248 8.71 -5.05 -8.29
CA MET A 248 9.43 -4.23 -7.33
C MET A 248 10.47 -3.32 -7.99
N LEU A 249 11.21 -3.82 -8.98
CA LEU A 249 12.14 -3.01 -9.76
C LEU A 249 11.40 -1.89 -10.52
N GLY A 250 10.28 -2.23 -11.17
CA GLY A 250 9.43 -1.24 -11.84
C GLY A 250 8.92 -0.18 -10.88
N MET A 251 8.42 -0.59 -9.71
CA MET A 251 7.94 0.33 -8.68
C MET A 251 9.05 1.20 -8.09
N LEU A 252 10.27 0.70 -7.95
CA LEU A 252 11.42 1.50 -7.54
C LEU A 252 11.72 2.60 -8.57
N ILE A 253 11.70 2.27 -9.86
CA ILE A 253 11.91 3.25 -10.94
C ILE A 253 10.83 4.33 -10.87
N LEU A 254 9.55 3.95 -10.79
CA LEU A 254 8.44 4.88 -10.65
C LEU A 254 8.56 5.76 -9.40
N THR A 255 9.00 5.18 -8.28
CA THR A 255 9.22 5.92 -7.03
C THR A 255 10.33 6.97 -7.18
N LYS A 256 11.44 6.61 -7.83
CA LYS A 256 12.52 7.57 -8.12
C LYS A 256 12.03 8.70 -9.02
N VAL A 257 11.26 8.39 -10.06
CA VAL A 257 10.65 9.40 -10.95
C VAL A 257 9.70 10.32 -10.17
N ALA A 258 8.83 9.77 -9.32
CA ALA A 258 7.92 10.56 -8.49
C ALA A 258 8.70 11.51 -7.56
N ILE A 259 9.73 11.02 -6.86
CA ILE A 259 10.58 11.85 -5.99
C ILE A 259 11.31 12.94 -6.78
N MET A 260 11.82 12.63 -7.98
CA MET A 260 12.42 13.63 -8.87
C MET A 260 11.41 14.71 -9.28
N PHE A 261 10.19 14.31 -9.63
CA PHE A 261 9.10 15.23 -9.92
C PHE A 261 8.76 16.10 -8.70
N GLY A 262 8.65 15.53 -7.50
CA GLY A 262 8.42 16.26 -6.26
C GLY A 262 9.53 17.29 -5.96
N ARG A 263 10.80 16.91 -6.16
CA ARG A 263 11.95 17.84 -6.07
C ARG A 263 11.82 19.01 -7.03
N TRP A 264 11.47 18.72 -8.28
CA TRP A 264 11.31 19.74 -9.32
C TRP A 264 10.16 20.70 -8.98
N ARG A 265 9.01 20.18 -8.54
CA ARG A 265 7.85 20.95 -8.11
C ARG A 265 8.18 21.89 -6.95
N LEU A 266 8.92 21.42 -5.94
CA LEU A 266 9.36 22.24 -4.81
C LEU A 266 10.30 23.37 -5.24
N ARG A 267 11.25 23.08 -6.14
CA ARG A 267 12.14 24.12 -6.70
C ARG A 267 11.34 25.19 -7.47
N PHE A 268 10.37 24.77 -8.26
CA PHE A 268 9.50 25.69 -9.00
C PHE A 268 8.66 26.56 -8.05
N TYR A 269 8.15 26.00 -6.95
CA TYR A 269 7.41 26.76 -5.94
C TYR A 269 8.27 27.84 -5.29
N VAL A 270 9.51 27.50 -4.91
CA VAL A 270 10.47 28.47 -4.34
C VAL A 270 10.85 29.54 -5.37
N LEU A 271 11.08 29.16 -6.63
CA LEU A 271 11.40 30.09 -7.70
C LEU A 271 10.24 31.06 -7.98
N ARG A 272 9.01 30.54 -8.09
CA ARG A 272 7.80 31.34 -8.28
C ARG A 272 7.61 32.34 -7.14
N ASN A 273 7.76 31.90 -5.89
CA ASN A 273 7.61 32.77 -4.73
C ASN A 273 8.68 33.87 -4.66
N ARG A 274 9.92 33.58 -5.10
CA ARG A 274 10.98 34.58 -5.25
C ARG A 274 10.68 35.60 -6.33
N ILE A 275 10.17 35.17 -7.49
CA ILE A 275 9.78 36.08 -8.58
C ILE A 275 8.63 36.99 -8.11
N THR A 276 7.61 36.44 -7.44
CA THR A 276 6.49 37.24 -6.93
C THR A 276 6.92 38.23 -5.83
N SER A 277 7.90 37.89 -4.99
CA SER A 277 8.44 38.85 -4.01
C SER A 277 9.23 39.97 -4.67
N ILE A 278 9.91 39.69 -5.79
CA ILE A 278 10.64 40.69 -6.57
C ILE A 278 9.64 41.61 -7.29
N THR A 279 8.62 41.08 -7.96
CA THR A 279 7.59 41.90 -8.64
C THR A 279 6.74 42.70 -7.66
N GLY A 280 6.47 42.18 -6.46
CA GLY A 280 5.79 42.92 -5.39
C GLY A 280 6.65 44.05 -4.81
N TRP A 281 7.97 43.87 -4.79
CA TRP A 281 8.92 44.94 -4.44
C TRP A 281 8.92 46.07 -5.49
N TYR A 282 8.96 45.73 -6.79
CA TYR A 282 8.91 46.74 -7.86
C TYR A 282 7.56 47.49 -7.90
N ALA A 283 6.44 46.81 -7.67
CA ALA A 283 5.13 47.46 -7.60
C ALA A 283 4.95 48.38 -6.36
N SER A 284 5.71 48.14 -5.28
CA SER A 284 5.70 48.98 -4.08
C SER A 284 6.62 50.20 -4.19
N THR A 285 7.65 50.16 -5.04
CA THR A 285 8.55 51.30 -5.28
C THR A 285 7.97 52.32 -6.26
N ASP A 286 7.05 51.91 -7.14
CA ASP A 286 6.39 52.80 -8.11
C ASP A 286 5.17 53.56 -7.53
N ALA A 287 4.75 53.24 -6.29
CA ALA A 287 3.62 53.91 -5.61
C ALA A 287 4.05 55.11 -4.74
N HIS A 288 5.34 55.47 -4.73
CA HIS A 288 5.91 56.55 -3.92
C HIS A 288 6.69 57.61 -4.73
N SER A 289 6.47 57.69 -6.04
CA SER A 289 6.97 58.77 -6.90
C SER A 289 5.85 59.69 -7.35
#